data_AF-A0A2E7F357-F1
#
_entry.id   AF-A0A2E7F357-F1
#
_cell.length_a   1.000
_cell.length_b   1.000
_cell.length_c   1.000
_cell.angle_alpha   90.00
_cell.angle_beta   90.00
_cell.angle_gamma   90.00
#
_symmetry.space_group_name_H-M   'P 1'
#
loop_
_entity.id
_entity.type
_entity.pdbx_description
1 polymer ?
#
loop_
_entity_poly.entity_id
_entity_poly.type
_entity_poly.pdbx_seq_one_letter_code
_entity_poly.pdbx_strand_id
1 'polypeptide(L)' 'MSEKKLAPTTTQLIIWAIPAVSGLIFTLVALVLHQGVEWGLGGLLFGVLYFIIRYGSQTIETPDQ' A
#
# COMPACT_ATOMS: atom_id res chain seq x y z
N MET A 1 20.90 21.38 -6.56
CA MET A 1 20.87 21.08 -5.12
C MET A 1 19.99 19.86 -4.97
N SER A 2 20.54 18.72 -4.60
CA SER A 2 19.78 17.48 -4.40
C SER A 2 18.77 17.71 -3.28
N GLU A 3 17.51 17.93 -3.63
CA GLU A 3 16.42 17.91 -2.67
C GLU A 3 16.31 16.48 -2.16
N LYS A 4 16.99 16.16 -1.04
CA LYS A 4 16.79 14.89 -0.35
C LYS A 4 15.31 14.79 -0.03
N LYS A 5 14.59 13.90 -0.72
CA LYS A 5 13.21 13.58 -0.36
C LYS A 5 13.20 13.16 1.10
N LEU A 6 12.44 13.89 1.90
CA LEU A 6 12.27 13.58 3.31
C LEU A 6 11.71 12.15 3.42
N ALA A 7 12.34 11.34 4.28
CA ALA A 7 11.85 10.00 4.56
C ALA A 7 10.37 10.06 5.01
N PRO A 8 9.55 9.06 4.63
CA PRO A 8 8.14 9.08 4.96
C PRO A 8 7.94 9.13 6.48
N THR A 9 7.05 10.02 6.93
CA THR A 9 6.68 10.09 8.34
C THR A 9 5.83 8.88 8.74
N THR A 10 5.82 8.53 10.03
CA THR A 10 4.96 7.44 10.54
C THR A 10 3.50 7.64 10.15
N THR A 11 3.00 8.88 10.17
CA THR A 11 1.65 9.22 9.72
C THR A 11 1.43 8.87 8.26
N GLN A 12 2.38 9.15 7.36
CA GLN A 12 2.28 8.80 5.94
C GLN A 12 2.28 7.29 5.73
N LEU A 13 3.14 6.56 6.44
CA LEU A 13 3.19 5.10 6.40
C LEU A 13 1.84 4.50 6.81
N ILE A 14 1.23 5.01 7.88
CA ILE A 14 -0.09 4.58 8.33
C ILE A 14 -1.15 4.85 7.25
N ILE A 15 -1.19 6.06 6.69
CA ILE A 15 -2.16 6.42 5.65
C ILE A 15 -2.03 5.51 4.43
N TRP A 16 -0.81 5.17 4.02
CA TRP A 16 -0.59 4.30 2.87
C TRP A 16 -0.90 2.84 3.14
N ALA A 17 -0.86 2.40 4.39
CA ALA A 17 -1.21 1.04 4.77
C ALA A 17 -2.74 0.80 4.74
N ILE A 18 -3.56 1.85 4.87
CA ILE A 18 -5.03 1.75 4.93
C ILE A 18 -5.61 0.88 3.81
N PRO A 19 -5.27 1.06 2.51
CA PRO A 19 -5.82 0.22 1.44
C PRO A 19 -5.48 -1.26 1.59
N ALA A 20 -4.25 -1.60 2.00
CA ALA A 20 -3.82 -2.98 2.22
C ALA A 20 -4.56 -3.62 3.40
N VAL A 21 -4.70 -2.88 4.50
CA VAL A 21 -5.44 -3.35 5.69
C VAL A 21 -6.92 -3.53 5.38
N SER A 22 -7.54 -2.61 4.65
CA SER A 22 -8.93 -2.74 4.21
C SER A 22 -9.14 -3.95 3.30
N GLY A 23 -8.22 -4.19 2.36
CA GLY A 23 -8.24 -5.37 1.50
C GLY A 23 -8.10 -6.67 2.28
N LEU A 24 -7.23 -6.70 3.29
CA LEU A 24 -7.08 -7.85 4.19
C LEU A 24 -8.37 -8.14 4.96
N ILE A 25 -8.95 -7.11 5.59
CA ILE A 25 -10.20 -7.25 6.37
C ILE A 25 -11.32 -7.75 5.46
N PHE A 26 -11.48 -7.17 4.27
CA PHE A 26 -12.49 -7.61 3.32
C PHE A 26 -12.26 -9.07 2.91
N THR A 27 -11.01 -9.47 2.65
CA THR A 27 -10.69 -10.86 2.29
C THR A 27 -11.06 -11.83 3.40
N LEU A 28 -10.78 -11.49 4.66
CA LEU A 28 -11.16 -12.30 5.81
C LEU A 28 -12.68 -12.47 5.90
N VAL A 29 -13.44 -11.39 5.69
CA VAL A 29 -14.91 -11.45 5.67
C VAL A 29 -15.40 -12.30 4.49
N ALA A 30 -14.84 -12.10 3.30
CA ALA A 30 -15.19 -12.85 2.09
C ALA A 30 -14.90 -14.35 2.23
N LEU A 31 -13.83 -14.72 2.94
CA LEU A 31 -13.51 -16.11 3.26
C LEU A 31 -14.56 -16.74 4.18
N VAL A 32 -14.98 -16.03 5.23
CA VAL A 32 -16.03 -16.49 6.16
C VAL A 32 -17.37 -16.65 5.43
N LEU A 33 -17.69 -15.73 4.52
CA LEU A 33 -18.93 -15.77 3.73
C LEU A 33 -18.84 -16.73 2.52
N HIS A 34 -17.66 -17.31 2.24
CA HIS A 34 -17.38 -18.12 1.05
C HIS A 34 -17.78 -17.45 -0.28
N GLN A 35 -17.78 -16.12 -0.31
CA GLN A 35 -18.23 -15.32 -1.46
C GLN A 35 -17.33 -14.11 -1.64
N GLY A 36 -16.86 -13.90 -2.88
CA GLY A 36 -16.09 -12.72 -3.23
C GLY A 36 -14.63 -12.71 -2.77
N VAL A 37 -14.05 -13.87 -2.47
CA VAL A 37 -12.64 -14.01 -2.06
C VAL A 37 -11.70 -13.44 -3.12
N GLU A 38 -11.99 -13.64 -4.40
CA GLU A 38 -11.21 -13.11 -5.53
C GLU A 38 -11.14 -11.58 -5.51
N TRP A 39 -12.26 -10.91 -5.20
CA TRP A 39 -12.31 -9.46 -5.06
C TRP A 39 -11.50 -8.98 -3.85
N GLY A 40 -11.51 -9.74 -2.76
CA GLY A 40 -10.71 -9.45 -1.58
C GLY A 40 -9.22 -9.57 -1.85
N LEU A 41 -8.80 -10.67 -2.46
CA LEU A 41 -7.40 -10.88 -2.85
C LEU A 41 -6.92 -9.81 -3.83
N GLY A 42 -7.77 -9.43 -4.81
CA GLY A 42 -7.49 -8.33 -5.72
C GLY A 42 -7.31 -6.98 -4.99
N GLY A 43 -8.21 -6.67 -4.05
CA GLY A 43 -8.13 -5.47 -3.22
C GLY A 43 -6.90 -5.44 -2.32
N LEU A 44 -6.54 -6.58 -1.72
CA LEU A 44 -5.34 -6.73 -0.91
C LEU A 44 -4.07 -6.52 -1.74
N LEU A 45 -3.99 -7.17 -2.91
CA LEU A 45 -2.86 -7.00 -3.83
C LEU A 45 -2.71 -5.54 -4.26
N PHE A 46 -3.81 -4.90 -4.65
CA PHE A 46 -3.83 -3.47 -4.98
C PHE A 46 -3.29 -2.61 -3.82
N GLY A 47 -3.76 -2.85 -2.59
CA GLY A 47 -3.33 -2.09 -1.43
C GLY A 47 -1.85 -2.24 -1.11
N VAL A 48 -1.32 -3.47 -1.23
CA VAL A 48 0.12 -3.74 -1.06
C VAL A 48 0.95 -3.04 -2.12
N LEU A 49 0.55 -3.12 -3.39
CA LEU A 49 1.24 -2.44 -4.49
C LEU A 49 1.22 -0.92 -4.32
N TYR A 50 0.07 -0.36 -3.94
CA TYR A 50 -0.06 1.06 -3.64
C TYR A 50 0.93 1.51 -2.56
N PHE A 51 1.02 0.74 -1.47
CA PHE A 51 1.97 1.02 -0.39
C PHE A 51 3.42 1.01 -0.89
N ILE A 52 3.81 -0.05 -1.61
CA ILE A 52 5.18 -0.21 -2.14
C ILE A 52 5.56 0.92 -3.09
N ILE A 53 4.65 1.31 -3.99
CA ILE A 53 4.89 2.39 -4.96
C ILE A 53 5.07 3.73 -4.22
N ARG A 54 4.19 4.04 -3.26
CA ARG A 54 4.28 5.26 -2.47
C ARG A 54 5.57 5.32 -1.67
N TYR A 55 5.89 4.24 -0.96
CA TYR A 55 7.12 4.10 -0.18
C TYR A 55 8.36 4.22 -1.06
N GLY A 56 8.42 3.47 -2.17
CA GLY A 56 9.53 3.48 -3.12
C GLY A 56 9.76 4.85 -3.75
N SER A 57 8.68 5.56 -4.15
CA SER A 57 8.80 6.91 -4.72
C SER A 57 9.38 7.95 -3.77
N GLN A 58 9.32 7.72 -2.46
CA GLN A 58 9.87 8.64 -1.46
C GLN A 58 11.25 8.22 -0.94
N THR A 59 11.65 6.97 -1.17
CA THR A 59 12.89 6.41 -0.63
C THR A 59 13.96 6.15 -1.67
N ILE A 60 13.57 6.04 -2.95
CA ILE A 60 14.51 5.87 -4.06
C ILE A 60 14.85 7.25 -4.64
N GLU A 61 16.09 7.70 -4.44
CA GLU A 61 16.68 8.78 -5.21
C GLU A 61 16.82 8.28 -6.66
N THR A 62 15.91 8.69 -7.54
CA THR A 62 16.18 8.61 -8.98
C THR A 62 17.38 9.49 -9.26
N PRO A 63 18.47 8.98 -9.89
CA PRO A 63 19.58 9.80 -10.30
C PRO A 63 19.03 10.97 -11.12
N ASP A 64 19.40 12.20 -10.75
CA ASP A 64 19.05 13.40 -11.49
C ASP A 64 19.37 13.16 -12.97
N GLN A 65 18.35 13.15 -13.82
CA GLN A 65 18.55 13.23 -15.28
C GLN A 65 18.98 14.65 -15.65
#